data_AF-A0A2E2SDD6-F1
#
_entry.id   AF-A0A2E2SDD6-F1
#
_cell.length_a   1.000
_cell.length_b   1.000
_cell.length_c   1.000
_cell.angle_alpha   90.00
_cell.angle_beta   90.00
_cell.angle_gamma   90.00
#
_symmetry.space_group_name_H-M   'P 1'
#
loop_
_entity.id
_entity.type
_entity.pdbx_description
1 polymer ?
#
loop_
_entity_poly.entity_id
_entity_poly.type
_entity_poly.pdbx_seq_one_letter_code
_entity_poly.pdbx_strand_id
1 'polypeptide(L)'
;MVVLVDIFKRKKLGLALSGGGAKGIAHIGVLQALKDQNLKISYISGTSVGAIIASLFAFEVELDEIGRFAKALSISKISKFKPSRSGIFNNDNLRGLLRELLGYSQIEDAILPLSIIATNINSGAKVVLGSGDVCDAVCASSAIPGIFAPVQISGIPLVDGGLVQNLPVDVLREMGANFCIGSDLSSSYRFSKVTNIVDVIRNSFGIMVYYKDYSQIESCDLLISMELGDFSLNDNIDKFEELVAIGYESTIRTLENYKESETTLFGTVTRAVKGIFG
;
A
#
# COMPACT_ATOMS: atom_id res chain seq x y z
N MET A 1 -8.04 10.78 -23.57
CA MET A 1 -7.91 11.41 -22.23
C MET A 1 -9.26 11.75 -21.60
N VAL A 2 -10.19 12.42 -22.31
CA VAL A 2 -11.49 12.91 -21.77
C VAL A 2 -12.41 11.81 -21.17
N VAL A 3 -12.43 10.60 -21.76
CA VAL A 3 -13.36 9.53 -21.36
C VAL A 3 -13.09 8.98 -19.96
N LEU A 4 -11.82 8.88 -19.52
CA LEU A 4 -11.51 8.27 -18.23
C LEU A 4 -11.96 9.17 -17.08
N VAL A 5 -11.60 10.46 -17.14
CA VAL A 5 -12.03 11.43 -16.13
C VAL A 5 -13.55 11.46 -16.03
N ASP A 6 -14.28 11.35 -17.15
CA ASP A 6 -15.75 11.31 -17.12
C ASP A 6 -16.33 10.02 -16.51
N ILE A 7 -15.71 8.85 -16.71
CA ILE A 7 -16.08 7.58 -16.03
C ILE A 7 -15.93 7.71 -14.51
N PHE A 8 -14.88 8.40 -14.05
CA PHE A 8 -14.55 8.53 -12.63
C PHE A 8 -15.11 9.80 -11.98
N LYS A 9 -15.65 10.75 -12.74
CA LYS A 9 -16.09 12.08 -12.28
C LYS A 9 -17.10 12.07 -11.14
N ARG A 10 -17.91 11.00 -11.06
CA ARG A 10 -18.95 10.81 -10.02
C ARG A 10 -18.54 9.81 -8.95
N LYS A 11 -17.36 9.20 -9.08
CA LYS A 11 -16.87 8.17 -8.17
C LYS A 11 -16.04 8.83 -7.06
N LYS A 12 -16.30 8.42 -5.82
CA LYS A 12 -15.42 8.67 -4.68
C LYS A 12 -14.39 7.55 -4.68
N LEU A 13 -13.25 7.81 -5.32
CA LEU A 13 -12.21 6.83 -5.53
C LEU A 13 -11.44 6.58 -4.23
N GLY A 14 -11.42 5.34 -3.76
CA GLY A 14 -10.53 4.87 -2.71
C GLY A 14 -9.31 4.17 -3.32
N LEU A 15 -8.12 4.40 -2.76
CA LEU A 15 -6.89 3.70 -3.15
C LEU A 15 -6.33 2.92 -1.94
N ALA A 16 -6.15 1.61 -2.09
CA ALA A 16 -5.51 0.75 -1.09
C ALA A 16 -4.11 0.37 -1.55
N LEU A 17 -3.10 0.63 -0.73
CA LEU A 17 -1.70 0.29 -1.00
C LEU A 17 -1.28 -0.89 -0.11
N SER A 18 -0.95 -2.01 -0.74
CA SER A 18 -0.53 -3.22 -0.01
C SER A 18 0.89 -3.12 0.58
N GLY A 19 1.17 -4.00 1.54
CA GLY A 19 2.51 -4.28 2.01
C GLY A 19 3.34 -5.09 1.01
N GLY A 20 4.66 -4.98 1.08
CA GLY A 20 5.58 -5.67 0.15
C GLY A 20 7.06 -5.36 0.34
N GLY A 21 7.46 -4.79 1.49
CA GLY A 21 8.85 -4.39 1.76
C GLY A 21 9.39 -3.39 0.73
N ALA A 22 10.64 -3.55 0.31
CA ALA A 22 11.31 -2.65 -0.65
C ALA A 22 10.65 -2.61 -2.04
N LYS A 23 9.71 -3.52 -2.34
CA LYS A 23 8.92 -3.47 -3.59
C LYS A 23 7.94 -2.29 -3.63
N GLY A 24 7.67 -1.67 -2.48
CA GLY A 24 6.78 -0.50 -2.39
C GLY A 24 7.21 0.72 -3.19
N ILE A 25 8.44 0.74 -3.75
CA ILE A 25 8.84 1.73 -4.76
C ILE A 25 7.85 1.75 -5.94
N ALA A 26 7.28 0.60 -6.31
CA ALA A 26 6.30 0.52 -7.39
C ALA A 26 5.02 1.34 -7.11
N HIS A 27 4.64 1.52 -5.84
CA HIS A 27 3.50 2.37 -5.47
C HIS A 27 3.70 3.84 -5.89
N ILE A 28 4.94 4.32 -5.98
CA ILE A 28 5.25 5.67 -6.47
C ILE A 28 4.82 5.79 -7.95
N GLY A 29 5.12 4.78 -8.76
CA GLY A 29 4.67 4.72 -10.16
C GLY A 29 3.15 4.67 -10.30
N VAL A 30 2.47 3.95 -9.41
CA VAL A 30 1.00 3.90 -9.35
C VAL A 30 0.42 5.29 -9.08
N LEU A 31 0.93 5.98 -8.06
CA LEU A 31 0.48 7.34 -7.72
C LEU A 31 0.75 8.32 -8.86
N GLN A 32 1.92 8.23 -9.51
CA GLN A 32 2.28 9.04 -10.67
C GLN A 32 1.29 8.82 -11.83
N ALA A 33 1.00 7.56 -12.18
CA ALA A 33 0.04 7.25 -13.25
C ALA A 33 -1.37 7.75 -12.95
N LEU A 34 -1.85 7.60 -11.71
CA LEU A 34 -3.17 8.12 -11.31
C LEU A 34 -3.21 9.66 -11.40
N LYS A 35 -2.14 10.34 -10.96
CA LYS A 35 -1.99 11.81 -11.07
C LYS A 35 -2.02 12.26 -12.53
N ASP A 36 -1.25 11.62 -13.41
CA ASP A 36 -1.18 11.95 -14.84
C ASP A 36 -2.48 11.67 -15.60
N GLN A 37 -3.25 10.66 -15.16
CA GLN A 37 -4.60 10.39 -15.66
C GLN A 37 -5.68 11.31 -15.06
N ASN A 38 -5.29 12.27 -14.20
CA ASN A 38 -6.19 13.20 -13.52
C ASN A 38 -7.27 12.48 -12.68
N LEU A 39 -6.92 11.34 -12.09
CA LEU A 39 -7.80 10.60 -11.20
C LEU A 39 -7.67 11.12 -9.77
N LYS A 40 -8.74 11.77 -9.28
CA LYS A 40 -8.79 12.28 -7.92
C LYS A 40 -9.06 11.16 -6.91
N ILE A 41 -8.04 10.82 -6.12
CA ILE A 41 -8.20 9.95 -4.96
C ILE A 41 -8.96 10.72 -3.87
N SER A 42 -9.98 10.09 -3.30
CA SER A 42 -10.83 10.66 -2.24
C SER A 42 -10.52 10.07 -0.86
N TYR A 43 -10.01 8.84 -0.83
CA TYR A 43 -9.62 8.12 0.38
C TYR A 43 -8.40 7.26 0.07
N ILE A 44 -7.48 7.15 1.02
CA ILE A 44 -6.31 6.28 0.88
C ILE A 44 -6.12 5.42 2.11
N SER A 45 -5.68 4.19 1.90
CA SER A 45 -5.35 3.27 2.98
C SER A 45 -4.08 2.51 2.66
N GLY A 46 -3.36 2.09 3.70
CA GLY A 46 -2.09 1.40 3.53
C GLY A 46 -1.73 0.43 4.64
N THR A 47 -0.96 -0.59 4.27
CA THR A 47 -0.36 -1.56 5.18
C THR A 47 1.16 -1.62 4.97
N SER A 48 1.96 -1.59 6.03
CA SER A 48 3.43 -1.70 5.97
C SER A 48 4.04 -0.64 5.05
N VAL A 49 4.81 -1.01 4.02
CA VAL A 49 5.31 -0.05 3.03
C VAL A 49 4.19 0.73 2.33
N GLY A 50 3.01 0.14 2.14
CA GLY A 50 1.83 0.84 1.65
C GLY A 50 1.37 1.94 2.61
N ALA A 51 1.47 1.73 3.93
CA ALA A 51 1.17 2.76 4.94
C ALA A 51 2.17 3.91 4.90
N ILE A 52 3.47 3.61 4.67
CA ILE A 52 4.51 4.64 4.49
C ILE A 52 4.15 5.54 3.30
N ILE A 53 3.96 4.94 2.13
CA ILE A 53 3.70 5.69 0.89
C ILE A 53 2.35 6.42 0.97
N ALA A 54 1.30 5.75 1.49
CA ALA A 54 -0.01 6.35 1.68
C ALA A 54 0.04 7.56 2.62
N SER A 55 0.77 7.47 3.73
CA SER A 55 0.88 8.57 4.68
C SER A 55 1.60 9.76 4.06
N LEU A 56 2.78 9.55 3.46
CA LEU A 56 3.50 10.65 2.82
C LEU A 56 2.65 11.34 1.74
N PHE A 57 2.00 10.55 0.89
CA PHE A 57 1.13 11.09 -0.16
C PHE A 57 -0.10 11.82 0.41
N ALA A 58 -0.70 11.31 1.49
CA ALA A 58 -1.88 11.90 2.11
C ALA A 58 -1.63 13.27 2.75
N PHE A 59 -0.38 13.53 3.12
CA PHE A 59 0.11 14.83 3.61
C PHE A 59 0.74 15.69 2.50
N GLU A 60 0.48 15.37 1.22
CA GLU A 60 0.96 16.12 0.06
C GLU A 60 2.49 16.20 -0.07
N VAL A 61 3.22 15.23 0.46
CA VAL A 61 4.66 15.09 0.17
C VAL A 61 4.81 14.74 -1.31
N GLU A 62 5.65 15.51 -2.03
CA GLU A 62 5.84 15.33 -3.46
C GLU A 62 6.45 13.96 -3.80
N LEU A 63 6.05 13.39 -4.94
CA LEU A 63 6.47 12.03 -5.33
C LEU A 63 8.00 11.88 -5.42
N ASP A 64 8.71 12.93 -5.82
CA ASP A 64 10.18 12.96 -5.83
C ASP A 64 10.77 12.89 -4.41
N GLU A 65 10.10 13.49 -3.42
CA GLU A 65 10.49 13.40 -2.00
C GLU A 65 10.19 12.02 -1.43
N ILE A 66 9.04 11.44 -1.77
CA ILE A 66 8.71 10.05 -1.44
C ILE A 66 9.76 9.11 -2.05
N GLY A 67 10.20 9.37 -3.28
CA GLY A 67 11.27 8.61 -3.93
C GLY A 67 12.61 8.74 -3.21
N ARG A 68 13.00 9.97 -2.81
CA ARG A 68 14.21 10.20 -1.99
C ARG A 68 14.13 9.50 -0.64
N PHE A 69 12.97 9.52 0.01
CA PHE A 69 12.71 8.80 1.26
C PHE A 69 12.87 7.28 1.08
N ALA A 70 12.26 6.71 0.03
CA ALA A 70 12.38 5.28 -0.28
C ALA A 70 13.83 4.87 -0.56
N LYS A 71 14.60 5.70 -1.28
CA LYS A 71 16.05 5.49 -1.48
C LYS A 71 16.80 5.55 -0.13
N ALA A 72 16.46 6.48 0.77
CA ALA A 72 17.08 6.60 2.09
C ALA A 72 16.84 5.39 3.00
N LEU A 73 15.67 4.74 2.90
CA LEU A 73 15.39 3.48 3.60
C LEU A 73 16.31 2.33 3.13
N SER A 74 16.74 2.35 1.88
CA SER A 74 17.55 1.30 1.22
C SER A 74 19.05 1.35 1.51
N ILE A 75 19.64 2.53 1.76
CA ILE A 75 21.12 2.73 1.74
C ILE A 75 21.81 2.19 3.02
N SER A 76 21.73 0.90 3.33
CA SER A 76 22.59 0.22 4.31
C SER A 76 22.50 0.65 5.80
N LYS A 77 21.45 1.37 6.24
CA LYS A 77 21.44 2.09 7.55
C LYS A 77 20.24 1.91 8.50
N ILE A 78 19.44 0.85 8.39
CA ILE A 78 18.49 0.50 9.49
C ILE A 78 19.19 -0.32 10.60
N SER A 79 20.49 -0.64 10.44
CA SER A 79 21.29 -1.34 11.44
C SER A 79 21.99 -0.37 12.41
N LYS A 80 21.32 -0.02 13.50
CA LYS A 80 22.01 -0.01 14.81
C LYS A 80 21.52 -1.24 15.56
N PHE A 81 22.27 -2.33 15.45
CA PHE A 81 22.03 -3.58 16.17
C PHE A 81 21.94 -3.28 17.68
N LYS A 82 20.73 -3.36 18.23
CA LYS A 82 20.49 -3.42 19.68
C LYS A 82 19.50 -4.56 19.91
N PRO A 83 19.97 -5.78 20.20
CA PRO A 83 19.06 -6.88 20.51
C PRO A 83 18.20 -6.45 21.70
N SER A 84 16.90 -6.29 21.46
CA SER A 84 15.90 -6.10 22.50
C SER A 84 15.21 -7.44 22.74
N ARG A 85 14.61 -7.64 23.92
CA ARG A 85 13.86 -8.87 24.23
C ARG A 85 12.61 -9.06 23.34
N SER A 86 12.27 -8.09 22.49
CA SER A 86 11.03 -8.06 21.70
C SER A 86 11.23 -7.86 20.18
N GLY A 87 12.47 -7.77 19.69
CA GLY A 87 12.79 -7.55 18.26
C GLY A 87 14.29 -7.32 17.98
N ILE A 88 14.72 -7.61 16.75
CA ILE A 88 16.14 -7.52 16.31
C ILE A 88 16.53 -6.07 15.96
N PHE A 89 15.58 -5.25 15.50
CA PHE A 89 15.76 -3.84 15.14
C PHE A 89 14.71 -2.94 15.84
N ASN A 90 15.06 -1.68 16.11
CA ASN A 90 14.12 -0.68 16.64
C ASN A 90 13.55 0.19 15.51
N ASN A 91 12.31 0.67 15.68
CA ASN A 91 11.60 1.52 14.72
C ASN A 91 12.08 2.98 14.72
N ASP A 92 13.00 3.36 15.61
CA ASP A 92 13.43 4.75 15.80
C ASP A 92 13.97 5.42 14.53
N ASN A 93 14.65 4.67 13.66
CA ASN A 93 15.17 5.23 12.40
C ASN A 93 14.03 5.55 11.43
N LEU A 94 13.07 4.63 11.25
CA LEU A 94 11.89 4.88 10.42
C LEU A 94 11.09 6.06 10.98
N ARG A 95 10.86 6.07 12.29
CA ARG A 95 10.17 7.17 12.97
C ARG A 95 10.90 8.50 12.70
N GLY A 96 12.21 8.56 12.89
CA GLY A 96 13.01 9.77 12.68
C GLY A 96 12.87 10.31 11.26
N LEU A 97 13.03 9.45 10.24
CA LEU A 97 12.86 9.86 8.84
C LEU A 97 11.43 10.33 8.54
N LEU A 98 10.41 9.67 9.10
CA LEU A 98 9.02 10.12 8.95
C LEU A 98 8.81 11.47 9.63
N ARG A 99 9.41 11.73 10.80
CA ARG A 99 9.33 13.03 11.48
C ARG A 99 9.93 14.17 10.67
N GLU A 100 10.95 13.91 9.86
CA GLU A 100 11.54 14.94 8.99
C GLU A 100 10.56 15.44 7.93
N LEU A 101 9.65 14.58 7.45
CA LEU A 101 8.67 14.92 6.41
C LEU A 101 7.28 15.26 6.97
N LEU A 102 6.86 14.57 8.03
CA LEU A 102 5.50 14.65 8.58
C LEU A 102 5.43 15.37 9.93
N GLY A 103 6.56 15.69 10.56
CA GLY A 103 6.59 16.30 11.89
C GLY A 103 5.79 15.49 12.92
N TYR A 104 5.02 16.18 13.76
CA TYR A 104 4.16 15.58 14.80
C TYR A 104 2.68 15.54 14.41
N SER A 105 2.41 15.42 13.12
CA SER A 105 1.04 15.42 12.58
C SER A 105 0.21 14.23 13.05
N GLN A 106 -1.10 14.44 13.19
CA GLN A 106 -2.06 13.38 13.50
C GLN A 106 -2.71 12.86 12.22
N ILE A 107 -3.11 11.58 12.16
CA ILE A 107 -3.69 10.96 10.96
C ILE A 107 -4.92 11.73 10.46
N GLU A 108 -5.74 12.22 11.39
CA GLU A 108 -6.94 13.02 11.11
C GLU A 108 -6.65 14.39 10.50
N ASP A 109 -5.40 14.87 10.56
CA ASP A 109 -4.96 16.12 9.93
C ASP A 109 -4.58 15.94 8.45
N ALA A 110 -4.59 14.71 7.92
CA ALA A 110 -4.22 14.43 6.54
C ALA A 110 -5.17 15.12 5.54
N ILE A 111 -4.59 15.73 4.51
CA ILE A 111 -5.36 16.41 3.45
C ILE A 111 -6.23 15.40 2.67
N LEU A 112 -5.66 14.24 2.39
CA LEU A 112 -6.39 13.08 1.87
C LEU A 112 -6.73 12.15 3.04
N PRO A 113 -8.02 11.88 3.32
CA PRO A 113 -8.40 10.98 4.41
C PRO A 113 -7.65 9.64 4.33
N LEU A 114 -6.94 9.34 5.42
CA LEU A 114 -5.97 8.25 5.53
C LEU A 114 -6.42 7.22 6.57
N SER A 115 -6.18 5.94 6.27
CA SER A 115 -6.33 4.85 7.22
C SER A 115 -5.16 3.88 7.12
N ILE A 116 -4.64 3.44 8.26
CA ILE A 116 -3.47 2.56 8.35
C ILE A 116 -3.87 1.27 9.07
N ILE A 117 -3.49 0.11 8.52
CA ILE A 117 -3.76 -1.18 9.17
C ILE A 117 -2.59 -1.64 10.02
N ALA A 118 -2.88 -2.04 11.24
CA ALA A 118 -1.96 -2.75 12.12
C ALA A 118 -2.64 -3.98 12.72
N THR A 119 -1.83 -4.83 13.36
CA THR A 119 -2.32 -6.02 14.06
C THR A 119 -2.05 -5.90 15.55
N ASN A 120 -3.07 -6.11 16.37
CA ASN A 120 -2.87 -6.31 17.81
C ASN A 120 -2.27 -7.71 18.04
N ILE A 121 -1.00 -7.78 18.43
CA ILE A 121 -0.30 -9.07 18.55
C ILE A 121 -0.79 -9.92 19.73
N ASN A 122 -1.46 -9.33 20.72
CA ASN A 122 -2.00 -10.07 21.86
C ASN A 122 -3.33 -10.78 21.53
N SER A 123 -4.13 -10.24 20.61
CA SER A 123 -5.45 -10.77 20.27
C SER A 123 -5.56 -11.32 18.84
N GLY A 124 -4.62 -10.97 17.96
CA GLY A 124 -4.71 -11.22 16.53
C GLY A 124 -5.74 -10.34 15.81
N ALA A 125 -6.33 -9.35 16.49
CA ALA A 125 -7.36 -8.50 15.90
C ALA A 125 -6.76 -7.47 14.94
N LYS A 126 -7.51 -7.19 13.86
CA LYS A 126 -7.26 -6.06 12.98
C LYS A 126 -7.50 -4.75 13.73
N VAL A 127 -6.54 -3.84 13.64
CA VAL A 127 -6.66 -2.48 14.17
C VAL A 127 -6.58 -1.50 13.00
N VAL A 128 -7.64 -0.72 12.84
CA VAL A 128 -7.72 0.37 11.86
C VAL A 128 -7.32 1.66 12.56
N LEU A 129 -6.20 2.25 12.14
CA LEU A 129 -5.66 3.49 12.68
C LEU A 129 -6.08 4.64 11.76
N GLY A 130 -7.14 5.34 12.15
CA GLY A 130 -7.65 6.54 11.46
C GLY A 130 -7.47 7.84 12.26
N SER A 131 -6.79 7.77 13.41
CA SER A 131 -6.51 8.93 14.27
C SER A 131 -5.26 8.72 15.12
N GLY A 132 -4.67 9.81 15.61
CA GLY A 132 -3.47 9.82 16.46
C GLY A 132 -2.17 10.00 15.66
N ASP A 133 -1.03 9.80 16.30
CA ASP A 133 0.27 10.11 15.70
C ASP A 133 0.57 9.27 14.44
N VAL A 134 0.70 9.94 13.28
CA VAL A 134 0.90 9.26 12.00
C VAL A 134 2.20 8.46 11.95
N CYS A 135 3.27 8.97 12.55
CA CYS A 135 4.57 8.29 12.51
C CYS A 135 4.55 7.00 13.33
N ASP A 136 3.90 7.01 14.50
CA ASP A 136 3.72 5.82 15.31
C ASP A 136 2.80 4.80 14.64
N ALA A 137 1.74 5.23 13.98
CA ALA A 137 0.86 4.35 13.22
C ALA A 137 1.56 3.66 12.05
N VAL A 138 2.36 4.42 11.27
CA VAL A 138 3.18 3.84 10.19
C VAL A 138 4.22 2.88 10.73
N CYS A 139 4.89 3.24 11.84
CA CYS A 139 5.86 2.37 12.50
C CYS A 139 5.20 1.08 13.02
N ALA A 140 4.01 1.16 13.61
CA ALA A 140 3.23 -0.01 14.04
C ALA A 140 2.89 -0.90 12.85
N SER A 141 2.36 -0.31 11.77
CA SER A 141 1.99 -1.01 10.53
C SER A 141 3.17 -1.65 9.80
N SER A 142 4.40 -1.20 10.08
CA SER A 142 5.64 -1.72 9.45
C SER A 142 6.46 -2.63 10.37
N ALA A 143 6.01 -2.86 11.61
CA ALA A 143 6.75 -3.62 12.60
C ALA A 143 6.57 -5.14 12.40
N ILE A 144 7.33 -5.72 11.47
CA ILE A 144 7.29 -7.17 11.19
C ILE A 144 7.65 -7.96 12.47
N PRO A 145 6.77 -8.85 12.96
CA PRO A 145 7.01 -9.63 14.18
C PRO A 145 8.34 -10.38 14.15
N GLY A 146 9.10 -10.31 15.24
CA GLY A 146 10.40 -10.98 15.38
C GLY A 146 11.56 -10.27 14.67
N ILE A 147 11.29 -9.32 13.76
CA ILE A 147 12.30 -8.46 13.15
C ILE A 147 12.34 -7.11 13.86
N PHE A 148 11.17 -6.49 14.06
CA PHE A 148 11.02 -5.21 14.74
C PHE A 148 10.23 -5.37 16.05
N ALA A 149 10.53 -4.53 17.03
CA ALA A 149 9.77 -4.50 18.27
C ALA A 149 8.33 -3.99 18.02
N PRO A 150 7.30 -4.53 18.70
CA PRO A 150 5.94 -4.01 18.64
C PRO A 150 5.89 -2.53 19.08
N VAL A 151 5.07 -1.74 18.42
CA VAL A 151 4.82 -0.34 18.77
C VAL A 151 3.62 -0.25 19.70
N GLN A 152 3.76 0.45 20.82
CA GLN A 152 2.68 0.64 21.80
C GLN A 152 1.85 1.85 21.40
N ILE A 153 0.58 1.64 21.04
CA ILE A 153 -0.38 2.72 20.82
C ILE A 153 -1.54 2.51 21.79
N SER A 154 -1.78 3.48 22.68
CA SER A 154 -2.80 3.40 23.73
C SER A 154 -2.70 2.14 24.61
N GLY A 155 -1.47 1.69 24.88
CA GLY A 155 -1.19 0.48 25.68
C GLY A 155 -1.42 -0.86 24.94
N ILE A 156 -1.74 -0.80 23.64
CA ILE A 156 -1.90 -1.99 22.80
C ILE A 156 -0.60 -2.23 22.02
N PRO A 157 0.00 -3.44 22.10
CA PRO A 157 1.15 -3.78 21.28
C PRO A 157 0.71 -4.08 19.85
N LEU A 158 1.12 -3.21 18.93
CA LEU A 158 0.81 -3.32 17.51
C LEU A 158 2.03 -3.76 16.71
N VAL A 159 1.77 -4.60 15.71
CA VAL A 159 2.73 -5.10 14.73
C VAL A 159 2.17 -4.95 13.32
N ASP A 160 2.95 -5.34 12.32
CA ASP A 160 2.62 -5.20 10.90
C ASP A 160 1.20 -5.71 10.57
N GLY A 161 0.46 -4.89 9.81
CA GLY A 161 -0.92 -5.17 9.42
C GLY A 161 -1.07 -6.33 8.44
N GLY A 162 0.02 -6.75 7.78
CA GLY A 162 0.00 -7.86 6.82
C GLY A 162 -0.43 -9.21 7.44
N LEU A 163 -0.33 -9.38 8.77
CA LEU A 163 -0.88 -10.56 9.46
C LEU A 163 -2.40 -10.70 9.29
N VAL A 164 -3.11 -9.56 9.29
CA VAL A 164 -4.57 -9.53 9.30
C VAL A 164 -5.13 -9.17 7.94
N GLN A 165 -4.54 -8.16 7.29
CA GLN A 165 -5.01 -7.60 6.04
C GLN A 165 -3.88 -6.82 5.34
N ASN A 166 -3.35 -7.41 4.27
CA ASN A 166 -2.25 -6.80 3.52
C ASN A 166 -2.73 -5.76 2.51
N LEU A 167 -3.92 -5.94 1.90
CA LEU A 167 -4.54 -5.01 0.96
C LEU A 167 -5.84 -4.41 1.58
N PRO A 168 -5.78 -3.17 2.12
CA PRO A 168 -6.81 -2.62 3.01
C PRO A 168 -8.05 -2.01 2.32
N VAL A 169 -8.72 -2.76 1.44
CA VAL A 169 -9.79 -2.22 0.58
C VAL A 169 -11.13 -1.99 1.30
N ASP A 170 -11.48 -2.84 2.25
CA ASP A 170 -12.76 -2.76 3.00
C ASP A 170 -12.89 -1.43 3.75
N VAL A 171 -11.79 -0.96 4.36
CA VAL A 171 -11.74 0.28 5.12
C VAL A 171 -12.06 1.50 4.26
N LEU A 172 -11.72 1.47 2.97
CA LEU A 172 -12.05 2.57 2.05
C LEU A 172 -13.55 2.69 1.84
N ARG A 173 -14.27 1.57 1.79
CA ARG A 173 -15.74 1.56 1.69
C ARG A 173 -16.35 2.15 2.95
N GLU A 174 -15.84 1.80 4.12
CA GLU A 174 -16.26 2.37 5.41
C GLU A 174 -16.00 3.89 5.48
N MET A 175 -14.91 4.37 4.89
CA MET A 175 -14.60 5.80 4.76
C MET A 175 -15.52 6.53 3.76
N GLY A 176 -16.25 5.79 2.92
CA GLY A 176 -17.24 6.33 1.97
C GLY A 176 -16.83 6.25 0.50
N ALA A 177 -15.79 5.50 0.16
CA ALA A 177 -15.44 5.20 -1.23
C ALA A 177 -16.54 4.36 -1.88
N ASN A 178 -16.95 4.75 -3.10
CA ASN A 178 -17.88 3.96 -3.91
C ASN A 178 -17.19 3.27 -5.10
N PHE A 179 -15.89 3.51 -5.26
CA PHE A 179 -15.05 2.80 -6.20
C PHE A 179 -13.64 2.62 -5.61
N CYS A 180 -13.21 1.39 -5.39
CA CYS A 180 -11.95 1.06 -4.75
C CYS A 180 -10.96 0.45 -5.73
N ILE A 181 -9.77 1.03 -5.79
CA ILE A 181 -8.61 0.50 -6.51
C ILE A 181 -7.65 -0.09 -5.50
N GLY A 182 -7.27 -1.35 -5.68
CA GLY A 182 -6.21 -2.00 -4.91
C GLY A 182 -4.90 -2.01 -5.69
N SER A 183 -3.80 -1.59 -5.06
CA SER A 183 -2.44 -1.72 -5.58
C SER A 183 -1.72 -2.85 -4.85
N ASP A 184 -1.54 -3.97 -5.55
CA ASP A 184 -1.04 -5.22 -4.99
C ASP A 184 0.40 -5.54 -5.40
N LEU A 185 1.27 -5.67 -4.39
CA LEU A 185 2.66 -6.07 -4.54
C LEU A 185 2.87 -7.58 -4.34
N SER A 186 1.86 -8.33 -3.88
CA SER A 186 1.99 -9.71 -3.44
C SER A 186 1.76 -10.76 -4.54
N SER A 187 1.17 -10.37 -5.67
CA SER A 187 0.76 -11.24 -6.79
C SER A 187 1.84 -12.15 -7.39
N SER A 188 3.12 -11.90 -7.11
CA SER A 188 4.26 -12.64 -7.66
C SER A 188 5.30 -12.99 -6.59
N TYR A 189 4.87 -13.31 -5.37
CA TYR A 189 5.78 -13.67 -4.28
C TYR A 189 6.69 -14.84 -4.64
N ARG A 190 8.02 -14.61 -4.66
CA ARG A 190 9.04 -15.65 -4.79
C ARG A 190 9.78 -15.83 -3.46
N PHE A 191 9.92 -17.08 -3.06
CA PHE A 191 10.59 -17.45 -1.82
C PHE A 191 12.10 -17.23 -1.94
N SER A 192 12.68 -16.50 -0.98
CA SER A 192 14.13 -16.38 -0.87
C SER A 192 14.72 -17.64 -0.24
N LYS A 193 15.99 -17.93 -0.56
CA LYS A 193 16.73 -19.00 0.11
C LYS A 193 16.91 -18.64 1.59
N VAL A 194 16.51 -19.54 2.46
CA VAL A 194 16.65 -19.36 3.92
C VAL A 194 18.13 -19.54 4.31
N THR A 195 18.73 -18.49 4.89
CA THR A 195 20.12 -18.54 5.38
C THR A 195 20.24 -18.29 6.90
N ASN A 196 19.26 -17.63 7.49
CA ASN A 196 19.25 -17.27 8.91
C ASN A 196 17.80 -17.20 9.46
N ILE A 197 17.66 -16.97 10.77
CA ILE A 197 16.34 -16.92 11.45
C ILE A 197 15.46 -15.76 10.96
N VAL A 198 16.05 -14.63 10.53
CA VAL A 198 15.30 -13.51 9.97
C VAL A 198 14.65 -13.91 8.65
N ASP A 199 15.36 -14.67 7.82
CA ASP A 199 14.80 -15.21 6.57
C ASP A 199 13.67 -16.19 6.85
N VAL A 200 13.79 -17.04 7.88
CA VAL A 200 12.70 -17.94 8.31
C VAL A 200 11.46 -17.12 8.68
N ILE A 201 11.60 -16.15 9.57
CA ILE A 201 10.50 -15.30 10.03
C ILE A 201 9.86 -14.56 8.85
N ARG A 202 10.66 -13.95 7.97
CA ARG A 202 10.19 -13.21 6.81
C ARG A 202 9.47 -14.12 5.81
N ASN A 203 10.01 -15.30 5.53
CA ASN A 203 9.36 -16.26 4.62
C ASN A 203 8.05 -16.78 5.20
N SER A 204 8.00 -17.10 6.49
CA SER A 204 6.76 -17.49 7.16
C SER A 204 5.70 -16.39 7.10
N PHE A 205 6.11 -15.14 7.36
CA PHE A 205 5.22 -13.98 7.24
C PHE A 205 4.71 -13.81 5.80
N GLY A 206 5.61 -13.85 4.81
CA GLY A 206 5.26 -13.71 3.39
C GLY A 206 4.34 -14.82 2.88
N ILE A 207 4.54 -16.07 3.31
CA ILE A 207 3.63 -17.20 3.00
C ILE A 207 2.22 -16.89 3.50
N MET A 208 2.10 -16.50 4.77
CA MET A 208 0.79 -16.22 5.37
C MET A 208 0.10 -15.02 4.69
N VAL A 209 0.83 -13.96 4.34
CA VAL A 209 0.30 -12.82 3.57
C VAL A 209 -0.23 -13.29 2.21
N TYR A 210 0.59 -14.03 1.46
CA TYR A 210 0.25 -14.50 0.11
C TYR A 210 -1.05 -15.33 0.08
N TYR A 211 -1.26 -16.22 1.05
CA TYR A 211 -2.46 -17.04 1.11
C TYR A 211 -3.70 -16.31 1.66
N LYS A 212 -3.55 -15.14 2.28
CA LYS A 212 -4.66 -14.35 2.84
C LYS A 212 -5.28 -13.35 1.85
N ASP A 213 -4.64 -13.09 0.72
CA ASP A 213 -5.03 -11.98 -0.15
C ASP A 213 -6.24 -12.27 -1.06
N TYR A 214 -6.65 -13.53 -1.24
CA TYR A 214 -7.74 -13.88 -2.17
C TYR A 214 -9.06 -13.14 -1.91
N SER A 215 -9.56 -13.10 -0.68
CA SER A 215 -10.83 -12.42 -0.37
C SER A 215 -10.72 -10.89 -0.40
N GLN A 216 -9.52 -10.35 -0.19
CA GLN A 216 -9.27 -8.90 -0.22
C GLN A 216 -9.26 -8.40 -1.66
N ILE A 217 -8.65 -9.16 -2.57
CA ILE A 217 -8.61 -8.86 -4.01
C ILE A 217 -10.01 -8.80 -4.62
N GLU A 218 -10.90 -9.72 -4.25
CA GLU A 218 -12.29 -9.76 -4.76
C GLU A 218 -13.11 -8.52 -4.37
N SER A 219 -12.70 -7.79 -3.33
CA SER A 219 -13.39 -6.57 -2.88
C SER A 219 -13.01 -5.31 -3.68
N CYS A 220 -11.98 -5.39 -4.52
CA CYS A 220 -11.55 -4.32 -5.41
C CYS A 220 -12.51 -4.17 -6.60
N ASP A 221 -12.87 -2.94 -6.97
CA ASP A 221 -13.48 -2.70 -8.29
C ASP A 221 -12.42 -2.77 -9.40
N LEU A 222 -11.18 -2.36 -9.08
CA LEU A 222 -10.01 -2.56 -9.93
C LEU A 222 -8.80 -2.99 -9.11
N LEU A 223 -8.08 -3.99 -9.61
CA LEU A 223 -6.80 -4.41 -9.05
C LEU A 223 -5.67 -4.02 -10.01
N ILE A 224 -4.70 -3.29 -9.48
CA ILE A 224 -3.40 -3.06 -10.12
C ILE A 224 -2.46 -4.12 -9.57
N SER A 225 -2.30 -5.21 -10.33
CA SER A 225 -1.37 -6.29 -10.02
C SER A 225 -0.06 -6.06 -10.75
N MET A 226 1.07 -6.27 -10.05
CA MET A 226 2.41 -6.02 -10.58
C MET A 226 3.29 -7.27 -10.51
N GLU A 227 3.99 -7.57 -11.60
CA GLU A 227 4.94 -8.68 -11.65
C GLU A 227 6.28 -8.27 -11.05
N LEU A 228 6.44 -8.50 -9.75
CA LEU A 228 7.57 -8.07 -8.93
C LEU A 228 8.38 -9.26 -8.36
N GLY A 229 8.23 -10.45 -8.91
CA GLY A 229 8.85 -11.67 -8.38
C GLY A 229 10.38 -11.68 -8.40
N ASP A 230 10.99 -10.93 -9.30
CA ASP A 230 12.45 -10.81 -9.46
C ASP A 230 13.08 -9.69 -8.61
N PHE A 231 12.25 -8.99 -7.83
CA PHE A 231 12.69 -7.90 -6.94
C PHE A 231 12.82 -8.38 -5.50
N SER A 232 13.78 -7.81 -4.81
CA SER A 232 14.06 -8.10 -3.40
C SER A 232 12.98 -7.49 -2.51
N LEU A 233 12.70 -8.13 -1.38
CA LEU A 233 11.88 -7.53 -0.32
C LEU A 233 12.67 -6.57 0.57
N ASN A 234 14.01 -6.59 0.45
CA ASN A 234 14.90 -5.88 1.36
C ASN A 234 15.50 -4.60 0.76
N ASP A 235 15.90 -4.64 -0.51
CA ASP A 235 16.60 -3.53 -1.17
C ASP A 235 16.48 -3.66 -2.69
N ASN A 236 16.05 -2.60 -3.36
CA ASN A 236 15.98 -2.50 -4.81
C ASN A 236 16.51 -1.17 -5.34
N ILE A 237 17.47 -0.54 -4.67
CA ILE A 237 17.91 0.82 -5.04
C ILE A 237 18.46 0.90 -6.48
N ASP A 238 19.20 -0.13 -6.92
CA ASP A 238 19.74 -0.22 -8.28
C ASP A 238 18.66 -0.41 -9.35
N LYS A 239 17.47 -0.85 -8.93
CA LYS A 239 16.30 -1.08 -9.78
C LYS A 239 15.15 -0.12 -9.47
N PHE A 240 15.46 1.02 -8.85
CA PHE A 240 14.43 1.97 -8.42
C PHE A 240 13.57 2.45 -9.58
N GLU A 241 14.19 2.93 -10.65
CA GLU A 241 13.47 3.47 -11.82
C GLU A 241 12.66 2.37 -12.53
N GLU A 242 13.18 1.13 -12.56
CA GLU A 242 12.48 -0.03 -13.11
C GLU A 242 11.20 -0.35 -12.30
N LEU A 243 11.27 -0.32 -10.96
CA LEU A 243 10.09 -0.52 -10.10
C LEU A 243 9.04 0.57 -10.28
N VAL A 244 9.47 1.84 -10.37
CA VAL A 244 8.56 2.95 -10.64
C VAL A 244 7.88 2.76 -12.01
N ALA A 245 8.64 2.39 -13.04
CA ALA A 245 8.09 2.14 -14.37
C ALA A 245 7.07 1.00 -14.36
N ILE A 246 7.35 -0.13 -13.69
CA ILE A 246 6.41 -1.25 -13.57
C ILE A 246 5.09 -0.80 -12.93
N GLY A 247 5.15 -0.05 -11.82
CA GLY A 247 3.96 0.46 -11.16
C GLY A 247 3.14 1.40 -12.04
N TYR A 248 3.82 2.29 -12.77
CA TYR A 248 3.18 3.20 -13.72
C TYR A 248 2.50 2.44 -14.86
N GLU A 249 3.25 1.57 -15.57
CA GLU A 249 2.76 0.82 -16.73
C GLU A 249 1.62 -0.13 -16.37
N SER A 250 1.71 -0.82 -15.23
CA SER A 250 0.65 -1.71 -14.73
C SER A 250 -0.64 -0.92 -14.46
N THR A 251 -0.51 0.29 -13.91
CA THR A 251 -1.65 1.18 -13.68
C THR A 251 -2.30 1.61 -14.98
N ILE A 252 -1.52 2.07 -15.96
CA ILE A 252 -2.04 2.47 -17.26
C ILE A 252 -2.77 1.30 -17.95
N ARG A 253 -2.16 0.11 -17.97
CA ARG A 253 -2.76 -1.09 -18.55
C ARG A 253 -4.10 -1.46 -17.88
N THR A 254 -4.16 -1.46 -16.55
CA THR A 254 -5.40 -1.73 -15.81
C THR A 254 -6.50 -0.71 -16.15
N LEU A 255 -6.14 0.57 -16.22
CA LEU A 255 -7.08 1.64 -16.55
C LEU A 255 -7.58 1.57 -18.00
N GLU A 256 -6.74 1.18 -18.95
CA GLU A 256 -7.10 0.95 -20.36
C GLU A 256 -8.05 -0.23 -20.51
N ASN A 257 -7.73 -1.37 -19.91
CA ASN A 257 -8.60 -2.55 -19.91
C ASN A 257 -9.99 -2.23 -19.32
N TYR A 258 -10.03 -1.45 -18.24
CA TYR A 258 -11.29 -1.03 -17.64
C TYR A 258 -12.12 -0.14 -18.59
N LYS A 259 -11.50 0.84 -19.26
CA LYS A 259 -12.18 1.68 -20.27
C LYS A 259 -12.82 0.84 -21.38
N GLU A 260 -12.08 -0.14 -21.90
CA GLU A 260 -12.56 -0.99 -22.99
C GLU A 260 -13.76 -1.83 -22.54
N SER A 261 -13.72 -2.36 -21.32
CA SER A 261 -14.83 -3.13 -20.75
C SER A 261 -16.11 -2.30 -20.58
N GLU A 262 -16.00 -1.08 -20.04
CA GLU A 262 -17.12 -0.15 -19.88
C GLU A 262 -17.69 0.28 -21.24
N THR A 263 -16.81 0.64 -22.19
CA THR A 263 -17.23 1.06 -23.53
C THR A 263 -17.97 -0.06 -24.27
N THR A 264 -17.52 -1.31 -24.12
CA THR A 264 -18.18 -2.49 -24.70
C THR A 264 -19.54 -2.75 -24.05
N LEU A 265 -19.66 -2.57 -22.73
CA LEU A 265 -20.91 -2.72 -22.00
C LEU A 265 -21.94 -1.66 -22.47
N PHE A 266 -21.53 -0.38 -22.55
CA PHE A 266 -22.37 0.70 -23.07
C PHE A 266 -22.77 0.47 -24.54
N GLY A 267 -21.85 0.00 -25.38
CA GLY A 267 -22.13 -0.34 -26.78
C GLY A 267 -23.14 -1.48 -26.94
N THR A 268 -23.06 -2.49 -26.07
CA THR A 268 -23.97 -3.64 -26.06
C THR A 268 -25.37 -3.25 -25.59
N VAL A 269 -25.48 -2.47 -24.51
CA VAL A 269 -26.76 -1.95 -24.01
C VAL A 269 -27.43 -1.04 -25.05
N THR A 270 -26.67 -0.18 -25.73
CA THR A 270 -27.21 0.72 -26.76
C THR A 270 -27.72 -0.07 -27.98
N ARG A 271 -27.05 -1.16 -28.37
CA ARG A 271 -27.54 -2.07 -29.44
C ARG A 271 -28.79 -2.82 -29.03
N ALA A 272 -28.85 -3.32 -27.79
CA ALA A 272 -30.03 -4.02 -27.27
C ALA A 272 -31.26 -3.10 -27.23
N VAL A 273 -31.10 -1.84 -26.80
CA VAL A 273 -32.20 -0.86 -26.78
C VAL A 273 -32.64 -0.50 -28.21
N LYS A 274 -31.73 -0.35 -29.18
CA LYS A 274 -32.11 -0.11 -30.58
C LYS A 274 -32.81 -1.30 -31.24
N GLY A 275 -32.49 -2.54 -30.85
CA GLY A 275 -33.16 -3.75 -31.37
C GLY A 275 -34.56 -4.01 -30.81
N ILE A 276 -34.96 -3.33 -29.73
CA ILE A 276 -36.30 -3.46 -29.12
C ILE A 276 -37.29 -2.43 -29.72
N PHE A 277 -36.79 -1.36 -30.34
CA PHE A 277 -37.59 -0.29 -30.96
C PHE A 277 -37.45 -0.23 -32.50
N GLY A 278 -36.95 -1.29 -33.13
CA GLY A 278 -36.74 -1.40 -34.59
C GLY A 278 -37.59 -2.49 -35.23
#